data_AF-A0A1V8M5B7-F1
#
_entry.id   AF-A0A1V8M5B7-F1
#
_cell.length_a   1.000
_cell.length_b   1.000
_cell.length_c   1.000
_cell.angle_alpha   90.00
_cell.angle_beta   90.00
_cell.angle_gamma   90.00
#
_symmetry.space_group_name_H-M   'P 1'
#
loop_
_entity.id
_entity.type
_entity.pdbx_description
1 polymer ?
#
loop_
_entity_poly.entity_id
_entity_poly.type
_entity_poly.pdbx_seq_one_letter_code
_entity_poly.pdbx_strand_id
1 'polypeptide(L)'
;MQQQAEFWRHCIHTLNNKQALALLFVVDSHGSSPGKAGAKMAITADGTRFGTLGGGQIEYDLSEQALALIQQDSCSRLFCVQHNGTGQVCGGSQTVLYYPCTLTDLTVLQDIHNALQQKQVWQLVLMPGLASILKRVSRPMSLS
;
A
#
# COMPACT_ATOMS: atom_id res chain seq x y z
N MET A 1 15.14 -2.23 4.70
CA MET A 1 14.55 -3.57 4.52
C MET A 1 13.83 -4.08 5.77
N GLN A 2 14.40 -3.98 6.97
CA GLN A 2 13.73 -4.40 8.22
C GLN A 2 12.37 -3.73 8.45
N GLN A 3 12.28 -2.40 8.35
CA GLN A 3 11.00 -1.68 8.49
C GLN A 3 9.92 -2.16 7.49
N GLN A 4 10.33 -2.56 6.28
CA GLN A 4 9.41 -3.11 5.29
C GLN A 4 8.88 -4.47 5.74
N ALA A 5 9.76 -5.35 6.23
CA ALA A 5 9.35 -6.66 6.73
C ALA A 5 8.43 -6.53 7.96
N GLU A 6 8.71 -5.60 8.86
CA GLU A 6 7.85 -5.35 10.03
C GLU A 6 6.44 -4.88 9.64
N PHE A 7 6.32 -4.02 8.64
CA PHE A 7 5.02 -3.60 8.10
C PHE A 7 4.17 -4.82 7.69
N TRP A 8 4.73 -5.73 6.89
CA TRP A 8 3.99 -6.91 6.43
C TRP A 8 3.72 -7.91 7.56
N ARG A 9 4.66 -8.06 8.51
CA ARG A 9 4.46 -8.86 9.72
C ARG A 9 3.25 -8.34 10.51
N HIS A 10 3.10 -7.02 10.63
CA HIS A 10 1.96 -6.43 11.30
C HIS A 10 0.66 -6.74 10.56
N CYS A 11 0.64 -6.57 9.22
CA CYS A 11 -0.53 -6.89 8.39
C CYS A 11 -0.97 -8.37 8.54
N ILE A 12 -0.01 -9.29 8.51
CA ILE A 12 -0.25 -10.73 8.73
C ILE A 12 -0.86 -10.98 10.12
N HIS A 13 -0.32 -10.33 11.16
CA HIS A 13 -0.83 -10.46 12.52
C HIS A 13 -2.27 -9.95 12.64
N THR A 14 -2.58 -8.78 12.08
CA THR A 14 -3.93 -8.20 12.09
C THR A 14 -4.95 -9.14 11.42
N LEU A 15 -4.64 -9.66 10.22
CA LEU A 15 -5.54 -10.59 9.53
C LEU A 15 -5.72 -11.91 10.27
N ASN A 16 -4.65 -12.48 10.84
CA ASN A 16 -4.74 -13.71 11.65
C ASN A 16 -5.63 -13.53 12.88
N ASN A 17 -5.65 -12.34 13.47
CA ASN A 17 -6.54 -11.99 14.58
C ASN A 17 -7.99 -11.71 14.12
N LYS A 18 -8.31 -11.95 12.84
CA LYS A 18 -9.62 -11.68 12.23
C LYS A 18 -10.06 -10.21 12.32
N GLN A 19 -9.09 -9.31 12.44
CA GLN A 19 -9.33 -7.88 12.42
C GLN A 19 -9.29 -7.39 10.97
N ALA A 20 -10.30 -6.62 10.58
CA ALA A 20 -10.37 -6.08 9.23
C ALA A 20 -9.16 -5.18 8.97
N LEU A 21 -8.54 -5.37 7.80
CA LEU A 21 -7.34 -4.69 7.36
C LEU A 21 -7.54 -4.18 5.93
N ALA A 22 -7.15 -2.93 5.66
CA ALA A 22 -7.04 -2.41 4.31
C ALA A 22 -5.64 -1.83 4.09
N LEU A 23 -5.15 -1.97 2.86
CA LEU A 23 -3.89 -1.40 2.42
C LEU A 23 -4.15 -0.22 1.49
N LEU A 24 -3.40 0.85 1.70
CA LEU A 24 -3.27 1.95 0.77
C LEU A 24 -1.89 1.91 0.13
N PHE A 25 -1.83 2.01 -1.20
CA PHE A 25 -0.58 2.07 -1.96
C PHE A 25 -0.58 3.27 -2.88
N VAL A 26 0.48 4.08 -2.84
CA VAL A 26 0.75 5.00 -3.94
C VAL A 26 1.22 4.15 -5.12
N VAL A 27 0.35 3.96 -6.11
CA VAL A 27 0.63 3.15 -7.31
C VAL A 27 1.22 4.00 -8.43
N ASP A 28 0.95 5.31 -8.41
CA ASP A 28 1.54 6.27 -9.34
C ASP A 28 1.64 7.66 -8.69
N SER A 29 2.58 8.47 -9.17
CA SER A 29 2.78 9.83 -8.69
C SER A 29 3.48 10.71 -9.72
N HIS A 30 2.97 11.91 -9.94
CA HIS A 30 3.56 12.91 -10.85
C HIS A 30 3.93 14.20 -10.13
N GLY A 31 4.99 14.85 -10.59
CA GLY A 31 5.47 16.12 -10.04
C GLY A 31 5.95 16.03 -8.59
N SER A 32 5.83 17.15 -7.86
CA SER A 32 6.20 17.28 -6.46
C SER A 32 5.08 16.81 -5.53
N SER A 33 4.87 15.49 -5.49
CA SER A 33 4.00 14.83 -4.51
C SER A 33 4.79 14.39 -3.26
N PRO A 34 4.20 14.48 -2.05
CA PRO A 34 4.84 14.07 -0.79
C PRO A 34 5.07 12.55 -0.71
N GLY A 35 4.23 11.74 -1.36
CA GLY A 35 4.47 10.30 -1.53
C GLY A 35 4.86 9.92 -2.94
N LYS A 36 5.78 8.96 -3.05
CA LYS A 36 6.21 8.35 -4.31
C LYS A 36 5.63 6.95 -4.46
N ALA A 37 5.58 6.46 -5.70
CA ALA A 37 5.18 5.10 -6.01
C ALA A 37 5.92 4.09 -5.10
N GLY A 38 5.15 3.19 -4.47
CA GLY A 38 5.64 2.22 -3.49
C GLY A 38 5.51 2.65 -2.02
N ALA A 39 5.17 3.91 -1.73
CA ALA A 39 4.69 4.32 -0.41
C ALA A 39 3.39 3.59 -0.07
N LYS A 40 3.23 3.19 1.19
CA LYS A 40 2.09 2.39 1.62
C LYS A 40 1.74 2.59 3.07
N MET A 41 0.46 2.43 3.34
CA MET A 41 -0.14 2.46 4.66
C MET A 41 -1.06 1.26 4.82
N ALA A 42 -1.14 0.73 6.03
CA ALA A 42 -2.16 -0.23 6.44
C ALA A 42 -3.07 0.48 7.45
N ILE A 43 -4.38 0.23 7.34
CA ILE A 43 -5.37 0.73 8.28
C ILE A 43 -6.26 -0.42 8.72
N THR A 44 -6.60 -0.46 10.00
CA THR A 44 -7.55 -1.43 10.54
C THR A 44 -8.89 -0.76 10.86
N ALA A 45 -9.94 -1.56 11.06
CA ALA A 45 -11.26 -1.05 11.42
C ALA A 45 -11.32 -0.30 12.78
N ASP A 46 -10.33 -0.48 13.67
CA ASP A 46 -10.22 0.28 14.92
C ASP A 46 -9.52 1.65 14.75
N GLY A 47 -9.13 2.00 13.52
CA GLY A 47 -8.46 3.26 13.20
C GLY A 47 -6.94 3.23 13.35
N THR A 48 -6.35 2.12 13.82
CA THR A 48 -4.88 1.96 13.91
C THR A 48 -4.25 1.99 12.51
N ARG A 49 -3.13 2.72 12.38
CA ARG A 49 -2.42 2.96 11.10
C ARG A 49 -0.96 2.53 11.21
N PHE A 50 -0.44 1.91 10.14
CA PHE A 50 0.97 1.56 10.00
C PHE A 50 1.50 2.01 8.66
N GLY A 51 2.74 2.50 8.60
CA GLY A 51 3.30 3.07 7.37
C GLY A 51 2.77 4.48 7.07
N THR A 52 3.13 5.00 5.89
CA THR A 52 2.82 6.37 5.46
C THR A 52 2.70 6.41 3.93
N LEU A 53 1.80 7.24 3.43
CA LEU A 53 1.63 7.61 2.03
C LEU A 53 2.42 8.88 1.66
N GLY A 54 3.17 9.47 2.59
CA GLY A 54 3.94 10.70 2.40
C GLY A 54 3.63 11.81 3.41
N GLY A 55 2.62 11.64 4.26
CA GLY A 55 2.22 12.59 5.30
C GLY A 55 1.32 13.73 4.81
N GLY A 56 0.99 14.64 5.74
CA GLY A 56 0.17 15.83 5.48
C GLY A 56 -1.34 15.58 5.43
N GLN A 57 -2.09 16.61 5.06
CA GLN A 57 -3.56 16.58 5.07
C GLN A 57 -4.13 15.49 4.15
N ILE A 58 -3.52 15.29 2.97
CA ILE A 58 -3.96 14.26 2.03
C ILE A 58 -3.86 12.85 2.62
N GLU A 59 -2.80 12.54 3.36
CA GLU A 59 -2.69 11.25 4.02
C GLU A 59 -3.79 11.06 5.07
N TYR A 60 -4.06 12.10 5.85
CA TYR A 60 -5.16 12.09 6.81
C TYR A 60 -6.50 11.85 6.11
N ASP A 61 -6.84 12.63 5.09
CA ASP A 61 -8.12 12.53 4.36
C ASP A 61 -8.30 11.16 3.70
N LEU A 62 -7.24 10.60 3.13
CA LEU A 62 -7.25 9.25 2.54
C LEU A 62 -7.45 8.17 3.61
N SER A 63 -6.81 8.33 4.78
CA SER A 63 -6.95 7.37 5.87
C SER A 63 -8.36 7.39 6.48
N GLU A 64 -9.00 8.56 6.61
CA GLU A 64 -10.39 8.67 7.07
C GLU A 64 -11.34 8.02 6.05
N GLN A 65 -11.14 8.27 4.75
CA GLN A 65 -11.93 7.62 3.70
C GLN A 65 -11.76 6.10 3.71
N ALA A 66 -10.54 5.60 3.86
CA ALA A 66 -10.28 4.16 3.93
C ALA A 66 -10.91 3.51 5.17
N LEU A 67 -10.92 4.20 6.32
CA LEU A 67 -11.59 3.76 7.54
C LEU A 67 -13.11 3.71 7.38
N ALA A 68 -13.71 4.67 6.67
CA ALA A 68 -15.14 4.61 6.36
C ALA A 68 -15.47 3.42 5.43
N LEU A 69 -14.61 3.16 4.43
CA LEU A 69 -14.83 2.10 3.45
C LEU A 69 -14.66 0.70 4.02
N ILE A 70 -13.67 0.47 4.89
CA ILE A 70 -13.40 -0.86 5.45
C ILE A 70 -14.58 -1.41 6.27
N GLN A 71 -15.46 -0.52 6.74
CA GLN A 71 -16.67 -0.88 7.48
C GLN A 71 -17.88 -1.19 6.58
N GLN A 72 -17.83 -0.81 5.30
CA GLN A 72 -19.00 -0.79 4.41
C GLN A 72 -18.93 -1.83 3.29
N ASP A 73 -17.74 -2.06 2.72
CA ASP A 73 -17.59 -2.80 1.47
C ASP A 73 -16.20 -3.47 1.37
N SER A 74 -16.10 -4.51 0.54
CA SER A 74 -14.88 -5.26 0.25
C SER A 74 -14.32 -4.97 -1.15
N CYS A 75 -14.78 -3.93 -1.85
CA CYS A 75 -14.24 -3.58 -3.16
C CYS A 75 -13.00 -2.67 -3.08
N SER A 76 -11.99 -2.99 -3.89
CA SER A 76 -10.82 -2.13 -4.12
C SER A 76 -11.21 -0.85 -4.86
N ARG A 77 -10.50 0.25 -4.60
CA ARG A 77 -10.76 1.57 -5.21
C ARG A 77 -9.47 2.29 -5.56
N LEU A 78 -9.51 3.14 -6.58
CA LEU A 78 -8.42 4.07 -6.90
C LEU A 78 -8.84 5.48 -6.53
N PHE A 79 -8.00 6.17 -5.77
CA PHE A 79 -8.14 7.58 -5.44
C PHE A 79 -7.12 8.37 -6.25
N CYS A 80 -7.60 9.32 -7.05
CA CYS A 80 -6.75 10.28 -7.76
C CYS A 80 -6.72 11.58 -6.97
N VAL A 81 -5.57 11.91 -6.40
CA VAL A 81 -5.40 13.09 -5.56
C VAL A 81 -4.51 14.12 -6.24
N GLN A 82 -4.96 15.37 -6.22
CA GLN A 82 -4.20 16.52 -6.70
C GLN A 82 -3.66 17.30 -5.51
N HIS A 83 -2.37 17.59 -5.54
CA HIS A 83 -1.70 18.45 -4.57
C HIS A 83 -1.68 19.86 -5.13
N ASN A 84 -2.69 20.65 -4.76
CA ASN A 84 -2.80 22.06 -5.12
C ASN A 84 -2.34 22.87 -3.91
N GLY A 85 -1.03 23.10 -3.77
CA GLY A 85 -0.48 23.82 -2.62
C GLY A 85 -1.04 25.24 -2.50
N THR A 86 -1.72 25.55 -1.40
CA THR A 86 -1.88 26.93 -0.94
C THR A 86 -0.54 27.37 -0.33
N GLY A 87 0.31 27.98 -1.15
CA GLY A 87 1.64 28.43 -0.75
C GLY A 87 2.73 27.43 -1.12
N GLN A 88 3.31 27.67 -2.31
CA GLN A 88 4.59 27.18 -2.84
C GLN A 88 5.06 25.77 -2.42
N VAL A 89 5.08 24.85 -3.41
CA VAL A 89 6.06 23.76 -3.68
C VAL A 89 5.43 22.39 -4.02
N CYS A 90 4.19 22.09 -3.64
CA CYS A 90 3.53 20.83 -4.07
C CYS A 90 2.52 21.12 -5.20
N GLY A 91 2.90 20.78 -6.43
CA GLY A 91 2.09 20.89 -7.65
C GLY A 91 2.12 19.57 -8.43
N GLY A 92 1.64 18.51 -7.78
CA GLY A 92 1.74 17.14 -8.28
C GLY A 92 0.46 16.35 -8.05
N SER A 93 0.46 15.08 -8.46
CA SER A 93 -0.67 14.18 -8.26
C SER A 93 -0.21 12.82 -7.75
N GLN A 94 -1.13 12.10 -7.12
CA GLN A 94 -0.93 10.72 -6.71
C GLN A 94 -2.15 9.89 -7.07
N THR A 95 -1.91 8.67 -7.53
CA THR A 95 -2.92 7.64 -7.63
C THR A 95 -2.69 6.66 -6.49
N VAL A 96 -3.68 6.52 -5.61
CA VAL A 96 -3.62 5.66 -4.43
C VAL A 96 -4.63 4.53 -4.57
N LEU A 97 -4.15 3.30 -4.54
CA LEU A 97 -5.00 2.12 -4.46
C LEU A 97 -5.39 1.86 -3.02
N TYR A 98 -6.69 1.76 -2.77
CA TYR A 98 -7.29 1.12 -1.61
C TYR A 98 -7.58 -0.33 -1.92
N TYR A 99 -7.03 -1.23 -1.09
CA TYR A 99 -7.21 -2.67 -1.21
C TYR A 99 -7.66 -3.25 0.14
N PRO A 100 -8.94 -3.62 0.31
CA PRO A 100 -9.40 -4.32 1.50
C PRO A 100 -8.85 -5.75 1.49
N CYS A 101 -8.14 -6.12 2.55
CA CYS A 101 -7.57 -7.44 2.67
C CYS A 101 -8.57 -8.43 3.27
N THR A 102 -8.50 -9.65 2.78
CA THR A 102 -9.28 -10.80 3.23
C THR A 102 -8.33 -11.92 3.67
N LEU A 103 -8.89 -12.99 4.26
CA LEU A 103 -8.09 -14.15 4.65
C LEU A 103 -7.43 -14.86 3.45
N THR A 104 -7.94 -14.70 2.23
CA THR A 104 -7.31 -15.29 1.03
C THR A 104 -6.00 -14.58 0.65
N ASP A 105 -5.81 -13.33 1.10
CA ASP A 105 -4.58 -12.58 0.84
C ASP A 105 -3.43 -12.99 1.78
N LEU A 106 -3.71 -13.75 2.84
CA LEU A 106 -2.73 -14.10 3.87
C LEU A 106 -1.48 -14.77 3.29
N THR A 107 -1.65 -15.70 2.35
CA THR A 107 -0.53 -16.38 1.69
C THR A 107 0.35 -15.39 0.94
N VAL A 108 -0.25 -14.45 0.20
CA VAL A 108 0.48 -13.39 -0.49
C VAL A 108 1.23 -12.50 0.50
N LEU A 109 0.61 -12.10 1.61
CA LEU A 109 1.31 -11.28 2.61
C LEU A 109 2.51 -12.02 3.23
N GLN A 110 2.36 -13.31 3.52
CA GLN A 110 3.42 -14.17 4.04
C GLN A 110 4.59 -14.30 3.06
N ASP A 111 4.29 -14.51 1.77
CA ASP A 111 5.30 -14.58 0.72
C ASP A 111 6.08 -13.28 0.58
N ILE A 112 5.41 -12.12 0.66
CA ILE A 112 6.09 -10.81 0.64
C ILE A 112 7.01 -10.66 1.85
N HIS A 113 6.54 -11.01 3.05
CA HIS A 113 7.35 -10.96 4.26
C HIS A 113 8.59 -11.85 4.14
N ASN A 114 8.43 -13.09 3.66
CA ASN A 114 9.52 -14.04 3.47
C ASN A 114 10.52 -13.57 2.41
N ALA A 115 10.04 -13.03 1.28
CA ALA A 115 10.89 -12.48 0.24
C ALA A 115 11.77 -11.32 0.74
N LEU A 116 11.21 -10.44 1.59
CA LEU A 116 11.95 -9.33 2.20
C LEU A 116 13.01 -9.80 3.18
N GLN A 117 12.72 -10.83 3.99
CA GLN A 117 13.69 -11.45 4.90
C GLN A 117 14.86 -12.08 4.13
N GLN A 118 14.56 -12.74 3.01
CA GLN A 118 15.55 -13.39 2.14
C GLN A 118 16.25 -12.42 1.17
N LYS A 119 15.93 -11.12 1.22
CA LYS A 119 16.45 -10.08 0.30
C LYS A 119 16.25 -10.42 -1.18
N GLN A 120 15.14 -11.09 -1.52
CA GLN A 120 14.80 -11.44 -2.89
C GLN A 120 13.97 -10.33 -3.55
N VAL A 121 14.11 -10.17 -4.86
CA VAL A 121 13.35 -9.20 -5.66
C VAL A 121 12.09 -9.86 -6.22
N TRP A 122 10.94 -9.37 -5.79
CA TRP A 122 9.62 -9.84 -6.21
C TRP A 122 8.77 -8.68 -6.70
N GLN A 123 7.76 -8.97 -7.52
CA GLN A 123 6.80 -7.99 -7.99
C GLN A 123 5.40 -8.38 -7.51
N LEU A 124 4.81 -7.53 -6.68
CA LEU A 124 3.39 -7.63 -6.31
C LEU A 124 2.55 -7.13 -7.48
N VAL A 125 1.58 -7.94 -7.90
CA VAL A 125 0.63 -7.60 -8.97
C VAL A 125 -0.78 -7.66 -8.39
N LEU A 126 -1.45 -6.51 -8.42
CA LEU A 126 -2.82 -6.37 -7.93
C LEU A 126 -3.74 -6.29 -9.15
N MET A 127 -4.60 -7.29 -9.29
CA MET A 127 -5.65 -7.33 -10.30
C MET A 127 -7.01 -7.02 -9.65
N PRO A 128 -7.97 -6.45 -10.37
CA PRO A 128 -9.34 -6.32 -9.85
C PRO A 128 -9.86 -7.68 -9.37
N GLY A 129 -10.15 -7.80 -8.08
CA GLY A 129 -10.65 -9.02 -7.45
C GLY A 129 -9.59 -10.06 -7.05
N LEU A 130 -8.29 -9.84 -7.26
CA LEU A 130 -7.23 -10.77 -6.84
C LEU A 130 -5.86 -10.09 -6.66
N ALA A 131 -5.22 -10.29 -5.50
CA ALA A 131 -3.79 -10.05 -5.32
C ALA A 131 -2.96 -11.29 -5.67
N SER A 132 -1.86 -11.11 -6.40
CA SER A 132 -0.92 -12.18 -6.74
C SER A 132 0.52 -11.67 -6.69
N ILE A 133 1.50 -12.56 -6.47
CA ILE A 133 2.90 -12.19 -6.56
C ILE A 133 3.56 -12.94 -7.71
N LEU A 134 4.33 -12.20 -8.51
CA LEU A 134 5.18 -12.76 -9.53
C LEU A 134 6.62 -12.66 -9.07
N LYS A 135 7.32 -13.80 -9.03
CA LYS A 135 8.77 -13.81 -8.84
C LYS A 135 9.40 -13.21 -10.10
N ARG A 136 10.13 -12.10 -9.95
CA ARG A 136 10.86 -11.53 -11.07
C ARG A 136 12.04 -12.45 -11.39
N VAL A 137 11.97 -13.20 -12.48
CA VAL A 137 13.15 -13.84 -13.06
C VAL A 137 14.04 -12.71 -13.55
N SER A 138 15.28 -12.67 -13.07
CA SER A 138 16.29 -11.68 -13.44
C SER A 138 16.38 -11.55 -14.96
N ARG A 139 16.02 -10.38 -15.52
CA ARG A 139 16.69 -9.95 -16.75
C ARG A 139 18.12 -9.58 -16.37
N PRO A 140 19.15 -10.08 -17.06
CA PRO A 140 20.49 -9.54 -16.89
C PRO A 140 20.44 -8.04 -17.21
N MET A 141 21.00 -7.25 -16.29
CA MET A 141 21.24 -5.84 -16.50
C MET A 141 22.30 -5.72 -17.59
N SER A 142 21.90 -5.59 -18.85
CA SER A 142 22.80 -5.12 -19.90
C SER A 142 23.01 -3.64 -19.65
N LEU A 143 24.14 -3.32 -19.00
CA LEU A 143 24.71 -1.99 -19.02
C LEU A 143 25.13 -1.70 -20.47
N SER A 144 24.54 -0.66 -21.06
CA SER A 144 25.10 0.09 -22.19
C SER A 144 25.40 1.49 -21.70
#